data_AF-A0A1I3B3K1-F1
#
_entry.id   AF-A0A1I3B3K1-F1
#
_cell.length_a   1.000
_cell.length_b   1.000
_cell.length_c   1.000
_cell.angle_alpha   90.00
_cell.angle_beta   90.00
_cell.angle_gamma   90.00
#
_symmetry.space_group_name_H-M   'P 1'
#
loop_
_entity.id
_entity.type
_entity.pdbx_description
1 polymer ?
#
loop_
_entity_poly.entity_id
_entity_poly.type
_entity_poly.pdbx_seq_one_letter_code
_entity_poly.pdbx_strand_id
1 'polypeptide(L)' 'MPKAGSDKDGRQYEHVKESEKDEGRSEKRAEEIAARTVNKQRKKEGRTKE' A
#
# COMPACT_ATOMS: atom_id res chain seq x y z
N MET A 1 8.54 11.30 1.07
CA MET A 1 7.63 10.37 0.36
C MET A 1 8.46 9.25 -0.25
N PRO A 2 8.14 7.96 -0.05
CA PRO A 2 9.05 6.88 -0.44
C PRO A 2 9.05 6.70 -1.97
N LYS A 3 10.09 7.22 -2.63
CA LYS A 3 10.39 7.00 -4.06
C LYS A 3 11.05 5.63 -4.29
N ALA A 4 10.39 4.56 -3.85
CA ALA A 4 10.72 3.18 -4.19
C ALA A 4 9.47 2.45 -4.72
N GLY A 5 8.62 3.17 -5.45
CA GLY A 5 7.35 2.70 -5.98
C GLY A 5 6.99 3.35 -7.30
N SER A 6 6.21 2.65 -8.12
CA SER A 6 5.63 3.22 -9.34
C SER A 6 4.47 4.18 -9.01
N ASP A 7 4.09 5.07 -9.93
CA ASP A 7 2.90 5.93 -9.76
C ASP A 7 1.61 5.11 -9.52
N LYS A 8 1.57 3.88 -10.05
CA LYS A 8 0.47 2.92 -9.81
C LYS A 8 0.43 2.45 -8.36
N ASP A 9 1.59 2.21 -7.76
CA ASP A 9 1.71 1.78 -6.37
C ASP A 9 1.23 2.87 -5.41
N GLY A 10 1.55 4.13 -5.72
CA GLY A 10 1.08 5.28 -4.95
C GLY A 10 -0.45 5.39 -4.95
N ARG A 11 -1.08 5.28 -6.13
CA ARG A 11 -2.55 5.29 -6.25
C ARG A 11 -3.20 4.12 -5.49
N GLN A 12 -2.60 2.93 -5.56
CA GLN A 12 -3.12 1.77 -4.85
C GLN A 12 -2.99 1.90 -3.34
N TYR A 13 -1.88 2.45 -2.87
CA TYR A 13 -1.68 2.74 -1.45
C TYR A 13 -2.78 3.65 -0.92
N GLU A 14 -3.00 4.80 -1.58
CA GLU A 14 -4.03 5.76 -1.15
C GLU A 14 -5.43 5.13 -1.21
N HIS A 15 -5.75 4.38 -2.27
CA HIS A 15 -7.06 3.74 -2.39
C HIS A 15 -7.34 2.71 -1.28
N VAL A 16 -6.35 1.88 -0.93
CA VAL A 16 -6.50 0.91 0.18
C VAL A 16 -6.55 1.64 1.52
N LYS A 17 -5.72 2.68 1.71
CA LYS A 17 -5.73 3.47 2.95
C LYS A 17 -7.11 4.11 3.18
N GLU A 18 -7.70 4.68 2.13
CA GLU A 18 -9.02 5.31 2.19
C GLU A 18 -10.11 4.27 2.47
N SER A 19 -10.14 3.16 1.74
CA SER A 19 -11.11 2.07 1.97
C SER A 19 -11.05 1.54 3.41
N GLU A 20 -9.87 1.33 3.97
CA GLU A 20 -9.72 0.82 5.34
C GLU A 20 -10.12 1.87 6.40
N LYS A 21 -9.95 3.17 6.10
CA LYS A 21 -10.47 4.26 6.95
C LYS A 21 -12.00 4.31 6.90
N ASP A 22 -12.60 4.11 5.73
CA ASP A 22 -14.06 4.08 5.53
C ASP A 22 -14.70 2.89 6.25
N GLU A 23 -13.99 1.75 6.34
CA GLU A 23 -14.37 0.60 7.17
C GLU A 23 -14.21 0.84 8.69
N GLY A 24 -13.78 2.04 9.10
CA GLY A 24 -13.65 2.45 10.49
C GLY A 24 -12.33 2.05 11.16
N ARG A 25 -11.31 1.66 10.39
CA ARG A 25 -9.99 1.36 10.99
C ARG A 25 -9.22 2.64 11.30
N SER A 26 -8.38 2.55 12.32
CA SER A 26 -7.47 3.64 12.67
C SER A 26 -6.50 3.93 11.52
N GLU A 27 -6.12 5.20 11.37
CA GLU A 27 -5.23 5.63 10.29
C GLU A 27 -3.93 4.82 10.25
N LYS A 28 -3.31 4.58 11.41
CA LYS A 28 -2.10 3.76 11.52
C LYS A 28 -2.32 2.34 10.98
N ARG A 29 -3.49 1.76 11.24
CA ARG A 29 -3.81 0.42 10.75
C ARG A 29 -4.08 0.42 9.25
N ALA A 30 -4.79 1.42 8.75
CA ALA A 30 -5.05 1.59 7.32
C ALA A 30 -3.74 1.74 6.52
N GLU A 31 -2.81 2.57 7.00
CA GLU A 31 -1.49 2.75 6.39
C GLU A 31 -0.67 1.46 6.35
N GLU A 32 -0.68 0.70 7.44
CA GLU A 32 0.02 -0.58 7.51
C GLU A 32 -0.55 -1.60 6.51
N ILE A 33 -1.88 -1.66 6.38
CA ILE A 33 -2.57 -2.54 5.43
C ILE A 33 -2.26 -2.12 3.99
N ALA A 34 -2.35 -0.82 3.68
CA ALA A 34 -2.02 -0.28 2.37
C ALA A 34 -0.57 -0.59 1.96
N ALA A 35 0.39 -0.37 2.88
CA ALA A 35 1.81 -0.68 2.64
C ALA A 35 2.03 -2.18 2.40
N ARG A 36 1.40 -3.05 3.20
CA ARG A 36 1.49 -4.51 3.04
C ARG A 36 0.90 -4.98 1.70
N THR A 37 -0.21 -4.39 1.27
CA THR A 37 -0.86 -4.72 -0.01
C THR A 37 0.04 -4.38 -1.20
N VAL A 38 0.60 -3.16 -1.22
CA VAL A 38 1.54 -2.74 -2.27
C VAL A 38 2.80 -3.60 -2.25
N ASN A 39 3.39 -3.85 -1.08
CA ASN A 39 4.58 -4.69 -0.98
C ASN A 39 4.32 -6.14 -1.45
N LYS A 40 3.13 -6.69 -1.15
CA LYS A 40 2.72 -8.01 -1.64
C LYS A 40 2.62 -8.04 -3.16
N GLN A 41 2.10 -6.97 -3.79
CA GLN A 41 2.07 -6.88 -5.25
C GLN A 41 3.47 -6.78 -5.84
N ARG A 42 4.35 -5.94 -5.29
CA ARG A 42 5.74 -5.85 -5.76
C ARG A 42 6.49 -7.18 -5.65
N LYS A 43 6.26 -7.95 -4.57
CA LYS A 43 6.79 -9.31 -4.43
C LYS A 43 6.29 -10.23 -5.54
N LYS A 44 4.99 -10.23 -5.83
CA LYS A 44 4.41 -11.01 -6.94
C LYS A 44 4.97 -10.60 -8.30
N GLU A 45 5.25 -9.33 -8.49
CA GLU A 45 5.81 -8.77 -9.73
C GLU A 45 7.34 -8.92 -9.81
N GLY A 46 7.99 -9.53 -8.81
CA GLY A 46 9.46 -9.67 -8.77
C GLY A 46 10.22 -8.35 -8.62
N ARG A 47 9.55 -7.27 -8.19
CA ARG A 47 10.13 -5.91 -8.07
C ARG A 47 10.76 -5.62 -6.71
N THR A 48 10.65 -6.55 -5.76
CA THR A 48 11.33 -6.48 -4.46
C THR A 48 12.43 -7.53 -4.42
N LYS A 49 13.62 -7.12 -4.00
CA LYS A 49 14.68 -8.06 -3.62
C LYS A 49 14.23 -8.80 -2.35
N GLU A 50 14.44 -10.11 -2.31
CA GLU A 50 14.16 -10.97 -1.15
C GLU A 50 14.94 -10.53 0.10
#